data_AF-A0A7Y3C2L6-F1
#
_entry.id   AF-A0A7Y3C2L6-F1
#
_cell.length_a   1.000
_cell.length_b   1.000
_cell.length_c   1.000
_cell.angle_alpha   90.00
_cell.angle_beta   90.00
_cell.angle_gamma   90.00
#
_symmetry.space_group_name_H-M   'P 1'
#
loop_
_entity.id
_entity.type
_entity.pdbx_description
1 polymer ?
#
loop_
_entity_poly.entity_id
_entity_poly.type
_entity_poly.pdbx_seq_one_letter_code
_entity_poly.pdbx_strand_id
1 'polypeptide(L)'
;GENRTGAEESKALHEAPPVMWIPLAVLAVLSIFGGWINVPEELQASWVGLFGVLPASEWLHHWLEPITAQAHHIQEVNLGELSHYSPFGGGEVLWATISTVAAGIVVLASIRFVGGQKVVPVAQDEKKPTGFAKVLANKYYVDEFYDRFVVQPIVGASRFCWKIIDARIIDGAVNLVGMLSKGVGWGVSMFQTGTINTYAFILTVGVLAILGVTLL
;
A
#
# COMPACT_ATOMS: atom_id res chain seq x y z
N GLY A 1 12.27 24.42 -21.83
CA GLY A 1 11.45 23.85 -22.91
C GLY A 1 10.17 24.64 -23.04
N GLU A 2 9.46 24.54 -24.16
CA GLU A 2 8.12 25.13 -24.29
C GLU A 2 7.18 24.54 -23.22
N ASN A 3 6.37 25.39 -22.57
CA ASN A 3 5.51 24.98 -21.47
C ASN A 3 4.25 24.26 -22.00
N ARG A 4 3.97 23.04 -21.50
CA ARG A 4 2.80 22.22 -21.85
C ARG A 4 1.51 22.63 -21.16
N THR A 5 1.59 23.39 -20.08
CA THR A 5 0.48 23.64 -19.15
C THR A 5 -0.19 25.01 -19.36
N GLY A 6 0.39 25.87 -20.20
CA GLY A 6 -0.17 27.18 -20.57
C GLY A 6 0.54 28.38 -19.91
N ALA A 7 0.32 29.57 -20.45
CA ALA A 7 1.03 30.79 -20.05
C ALA A 7 0.67 31.29 -18.63
N GLU A 8 -0.56 31.05 -18.17
CA GLU A 8 -1.01 31.44 -16.82
C GLU A 8 -0.40 30.54 -15.74
N GLU A 9 -0.38 29.22 -15.95
CA GLU A 9 0.21 28.27 -15.00
C GLU A 9 1.73 28.42 -14.89
N SER A 10 2.37 28.92 -15.94
CA SER A 10 3.81 29.23 -15.92
C SER A 10 4.19 30.25 -14.84
N LYS A 11 3.28 31.15 -14.46
CA LYS A 11 3.54 32.19 -13.45
C LYS A 11 3.54 31.61 -12.03
N ALA A 12 2.92 30.45 -11.84
CA ALA A 12 2.85 29.74 -10.56
C ALA A 12 4.00 28.73 -10.36
N LEU A 13 4.86 28.53 -11.37
CA LEU A 13 6.06 27.71 -11.24
C LEU A 13 7.07 28.41 -10.33
N HIS A 14 7.22 27.90 -9.12
CA HIS A 14 8.26 28.31 -8.20
C HIS A 14 9.22 27.15 -7.93
N GLU A 15 10.44 27.46 -7.52
CA GLU A 15 11.39 26.45 -7.11
C GLU A 15 10.91 25.70 -5.85
N ALA A 16 11.42 24.48 -5.69
CA ALA A 16 11.16 23.65 -4.54
C ALA A 16 11.69 24.32 -3.26
N PRO A 17 10.89 24.42 -2.17
CA PRO A 17 11.41 24.91 -0.91
C PRO A 17 12.53 24.00 -0.38
N PRO A 18 13.46 24.52 0.45
CA PRO A 18 14.61 23.76 0.98
C PRO A 18 14.26 22.42 1.61
N VAL A 19 13.11 22.32 2.27
CA VAL A 19 12.63 21.09 2.93
C VAL A 19 12.40 19.94 1.93
N MET A 20 12.16 20.23 0.65
CA MET A 20 11.97 19.22 -0.39
C MET A 20 13.25 18.91 -1.18
N TRP A 21 14.03 19.93 -1.56
CA TRP A 21 15.23 19.69 -2.38
C TRP A 21 16.43 19.18 -1.57
N ILE A 22 16.54 19.51 -0.28
CA ILE A 22 17.65 19.04 0.57
C ILE A 22 17.65 17.49 0.66
N PRO A 23 16.54 16.81 0.98
CA PRO A 23 16.48 15.35 0.93
C PRO A 23 16.84 14.77 -0.44
N LEU A 24 16.34 15.39 -1.53
CA LEU A 24 16.67 14.96 -2.89
C LEU A 24 18.17 15.11 -3.21
N ALA A 25 18.81 16.18 -2.76
CA ALA A 25 20.24 16.39 -2.93
C ALA A 25 21.07 15.38 -2.13
N VAL A 26 20.67 15.08 -0.89
CA VAL A 26 21.30 14.03 -0.08
C VAL A 26 21.15 12.67 -0.77
N LEU A 27 19.95 12.32 -1.28
CA LEU A 27 19.74 11.08 -2.02
C LEU A 27 20.55 11.03 -3.32
N ALA A 28 20.69 12.15 -4.04
CA ALA A 28 21.50 12.22 -5.24
C ALA A 28 22.98 11.96 -4.94
N VAL A 29 23.51 12.59 -3.89
CA VAL A 29 24.88 12.32 -3.40
C VAL A 29 25.01 10.85 -3.00
N LEU A 30 24.12 10.34 -2.15
CA LEU A 30 24.14 8.94 -1.71
C LEU A 30 23.98 7.95 -2.87
N SER A 31 23.25 8.30 -3.93
CA SER A 31 23.12 7.44 -5.12
C SER A 31 24.41 7.36 -5.93
N ILE A 32 25.21 8.44 -5.95
CA ILE A 32 26.53 8.45 -6.59
C ILE A 32 27.50 7.55 -5.81
N PHE A 33 27.57 7.75 -4.48
CA PHE A 33 28.49 6.99 -3.62
C PHE A 33 28.02 5.57 -3.32
N GLY A 34 26.71 5.32 -3.23
CA GLY A 34 26.13 4.04 -2.89
C GLY A 34 26.44 2.95 -3.93
N GLY A 35 26.55 3.32 -5.21
CA GLY A 35 27.01 2.41 -6.25
C GLY A 35 28.48 2.01 -6.11
N TRP A 36 29.32 2.85 -5.51
CA TRP A 36 30.75 2.57 -5.29
C TRP A 36 31.02 1.59 -4.14
N ILE A 37 30.08 1.40 -3.21
CA ILE A 37 30.26 0.57 -2.01
C ILE A 37 30.37 -0.94 -2.32
N ASN A 38 29.99 -1.39 -3.52
CA ASN A 38 29.95 -2.81 -3.86
C ASN A 38 30.51 -3.10 -5.26
N VAL A 39 31.67 -2.53 -5.57
CA VAL A 39 32.38 -2.78 -6.85
C VAL A 39 33.40 -3.91 -6.65
N PRO A 40 33.26 -5.05 -7.34
CA PRO A 40 34.22 -6.15 -7.30
C PRO A 40 35.60 -5.78 -7.85
N GLU A 41 36.67 -6.36 -7.31
CA GLU A 41 38.06 -6.09 -7.74
C GLU A 41 38.30 -6.44 -9.21
N GLU A 42 37.66 -7.50 -9.70
CA GLU A 42 37.72 -7.95 -11.11
C GLU A 42 37.12 -6.91 -12.07
N LEU A 43 36.08 -6.21 -11.61
CA LEU A 43 35.36 -5.21 -12.37
C LEU A 43 36.11 -3.87 -12.33
N GLN A 44 36.76 -3.55 -11.21
CA GLN A 44 37.67 -2.41 -11.07
C GLN A 44 38.81 -2.46 -12.11
N ALA A 45 39.44 -3.62 -12.29
CA ALA A 45 40.53 -3.80 -13.26
C ALA A 45 40.06 -3.75 -14.72
N SER A 46 38.76 -3.92 -14.96
CA SER A 46 38.15 -3.88 -16.28
C SER A 46 37.97 -2.45 -16.82
N TRP A 47 37.63 -2.34 -18.11
CA TRP A 47 37.28 -1.07 -18.76
C TRP A 47 36.09 -0.36 -18.10
N VAL A 48 35.18 -1.11 -17.46
CA VAL A 48 34.00 -0.57 -16.75
C VAL A 48 34.41 0.10 -15.43
N GLY A 49 35.43 -0.44 -14.77
CA GLY A 49 36.05 0.13 -13.57
C GLY A 49 36.97 1.32 -13.83
N LEU A 50 36.98 1.83 -15.07
CA LEU A 50 37.85 2.91 -15.53
C LEU A 50 39.34 2.59 -15.30
N PHE A 51 39.75 1.34 -15.55
CA PHE A 51 41.13 0.86 -15.39
C PHE A 51 41.72 1.10 -14.00
N GLY A 52 40.94 0.86 -12.93
CA GLY A 52 41.43 0.96 -11.56
C GLY A 52 41.28 2.32 -10.89
N VAL A 53 40.65 3.29 -11.53
CA VAL A 53 40.43 4.63 -10.93
C VAL A 53 39.33 4.60 -9.86
N LEU A 54 38.38 3.67 -9.94
CA LEU A 54 37.36 3.50 -8.92
C LEU A 54 37.94 2.75 -7.71
N PRO A 55 37.70 3.19 -6.46
CA PRO A 55 38.08 2.42 -5.29
C PRO A 55 37.23 1.14 -5.22
N ALA A 56 37.88 -0.03 -5.21
CA ALA A 56 37.16 -1.27 -4.91
C ALA A 56 36.87 -1.33 -3.42
N SER A 57 35.61 -1.56 -3.10
CA SER A 57 35.19 -1.99 -1.78
C SER A 57 34.23 -3.13 -1.97
N GLU A 58 34.68 -4.36 -1.74
CA GLU A 58 33.79 -5.53 -1.63
C GLU A 58 33.13 -5.60 -0.25
N TRP A 59 32.98 -4.45 0.41
CA TRP A 59 32.53 -4.36 1.79
C TRP A 59 31.14 -4.96 1.98
N LEU A 60 30.22 -4.67 1.05
CA LEU A 60 28.86 -5.23 1.11
C LEU A 60 28.87 -6.74 0.86
N HIS A 61 29.70 -7.22 -0.07
CA HIS A 61 29.85 -8.66 -0.35
C HIS A 61 30.36 -9.41 0.89
N HIS A 62 31.41 -8.90 1.54
CA HIS A 62 31.96 -9.49 2.77
C HIS A 62 30.99 -9.39 3.96
N TRP A 63 30.21 -8.31 4.05
CA TRP A 63 29.16 -8.18 5.07
C TRP A 63 28.01 -9.18 4.87
N LEU A 64 27.67 -9.50 3.62
CA LEU A 64 26.64 -10.49 3.26
C LEU A 64 27.13 -11.94 3.28
N GLU A 65 28.44 -12.16 3.14
CA GLU A 65 29.09 -13.47 3.16
C GLU A 65 28.54 -14.43 4.24
N PRO A 66 28.39 -14.05 5.53
CA PRO A 66 27.92 -14.99 6.56
C PRO A 66 26.49 -15.50 6.32
N ILE A 67 25.61 -14.73 5.67
CA ILE A 67 24.26 -15.19 5.35
C ILE A 67 24.20 -15.92 4.00
N THR A 68 25.11 -15.61 3.07
CA THR A 68 25.20 -16.28 1.76
C THR A 68 26.08 -17.53 1.78
N ALA A 69 26.85 -17.77 2.84
CA ALA A 69 27.76 -18.92 2.95
C ALA A 69 27.05 -20.27 2.75
N GLN A 70 25.83 -20.43 3.26
CA GLN A 70 25.04 -21.65 3.04
C GLN A 70 24.65 -21.82 1.57
N ALA A 71 24.29 -20.72 0.90
CA ALA A 71 23.99 -20.75 -0.53
C ALA A 71 25.25 -21.09 -1.35
N HIS A 72 26.40 -20.54 -0.97
CA HIS A 72 27.69 -20.80 -1.63
C HIS A 72 28.12 -22.26 -1.46
N HIS A 73 27.99 -22.82 -0.26
CA HIS A 73 28.26 -24.23 0.01
C HIS A 73 27.33 -25.16 -0.79
N ILE A 74 26.03 -24.85 -0.88
CA ILE A 74 25.09 -25.65 -1.70
C ILE A 74 25.44 -25.55 -3.19
N GLN A 75 25.89 -24.38 -3.65
CA GLN A 75 26.30 -24.16 -5.04
C GLN A 75 27.58 -24.94 -5.36
N GLU A 76 28.57 -24.91 -4.49
CA GLU A 76 29.86 -25.59 -4.64
C GLU A 76 29.71 -27.11 -4.65
N VAL A 77 28.88 -27.66 -3.74
CA VAL A 77 28.58 -29.11 -3.67
C VAL A 77 27.84 -29.62 -4.91
N ASN A 78 26.98 -28.80 -5.53
CA ASN A 78 26.18 -29.22 -6.69
C ASN A 78 26.85 -28.94 -8.04
N LEU A 79 27.73 -27.93 -8.15
CA LEU A 79 28.29 -27.48 -9.43
C LEU A 79 29.81 -27.67 -9.54
N GLY A 80 30.55 -27.94 -8.46
CA GLY A 80 32.00 -28.23 -8.50
C GLY A 80 32.83 -27.20 -9.29
N GLU A 81 33.86 -27.63 -10.03
CA GLU A 81 34.70 -26.76 -10.91
C GLU A 81 33.91 -26.03 -12.02
N LEU A 82 32.67 -26.45 -12.33
CA LEU A 82 31.79 -25.76 -13.29
C LEU A 82 31.05 -24.56 -12.66
N SER A 83 31.13 -24.38 -11.34
CA SER A 83 30.61 -23.18 -10.66
C SER A 83 31.35 -21.90 -11.06
N HIS A 84 32.65 -22.01 -11.41
CA HIS A 84 33.47 -20.91 -11.90
C HIS A 84 33.36 -20.69 -13.42
N TYR A 85 32.87 -21.69 -14.17
CA TYR A 85 32.72 -21.65 -15.63
C TYR A 85 31.33 -22.14 -16.07
N SER A 86 30.26 -21.49 -15.61
CA SER A 86 28.95 -21.70 -16.24
C SER A 86 28.87 -20.94 -17.57
N PRO A 87 28.33 -21.55 -18.66
CA PRO A 87 28.06 -20.87 -19.94
C PRO A 87 27.22 -19.59 -19.79
N PHE A 88 26.51 -19.44 -18.67
CA PHE A 88 25.68 -18.28 -18.33
C PHE A 88 25.84 -17.82 -16.86
N GLY A 89 26.98 -18.06 -16.19
CA GLY A 89 27.11 -17.65 -14.76
C GLY A 89 28.48 -17.84 -14.12
N GLY A 90 29.38 -16.88 -14.28
CA GLY A 90 30.65 -16.89 -13.53
C GLY A 90 31.51 -15.64 -13.65
N GLY A 91 31.37 -14.86 -14.73
CA GLY A 91 31.99 -13.54 -14.78
C GLY A 91 31.03 -12.51 -14.21
N GLU A 92 31.27 -12.01 -13.00
CA GLU A 92 30.60 -10.79 -12.51
C GLU A 92 30.70 -9.65 -13.53
N VAL A 93 31.81 -9.62 -14.27
CA VAL A 93 32.08 -8.76 -15.42
C VAL A 93 31.03 -8.92 -16.54
N LEU A 94 30.54 -10.13 -16.82
CA LEU A 94 29.54 -10.35 -17.88
C LEU A 94 28.16 -9.77 -17.49
N TRP A 95 27.71 -10.03 -16.26
CA TRP A 95 26.45 -9.46 -15.78
C TRP A 95 26.53 -7.95 -15.62
N ALA A 96 27.66 -7.43 -15.14
CA ALA A 96 27.90 -6.01 -15.05
C ALA A 96 27.94 -5.34 -16.43
N THR A 97 28.57 -5.96 -17.43
CA THR A 97 28.59 -5.42 -18.80
C THR A 97 27.20 -5.47 -19.43
N ILE A 98 26.44 -6.56 -19.28
CA ILE A 98 25.05 -6.64 -19.76
C ILE A 98 24.19 -5.57 -19.11
N SER A 99 24.27 -5.41 -17.78
CA SER A 99 23.51 -4.38 -17.05
C SER A 99 23.89 -2.97 -17.49
N THR A 100 25.19 -2.69 -17.62
CA THR A 100 25.69 -1.37 -18.04
C THR A 100 25.28 -1.04 -19.47
N VAL A 101 25.37 -2.01 -20.39
CA VAL A 101 24.94 -1.85 -21.79
C VAL A 101 23.43 -1.68 -21.86
N ALA A 102 22.64 -2.47 -21.12
CA ALA A 102 21.20 -2.35 -21.07
C ALA A 102 20.77 -0.98 -20.52
N ALA A 103 21.38 -0.53 -19.41
CA ALA A 103 21.14 0.80 -18.85
C ALA A 103 21.52 1.91 -19.84
N GLY A 104 22.67 1.80 -20.50
CA GLY A 104 23.11 2.74 -21.54
C GLY A 104 22.15 2.80 -22.72
N ILE A 105 21.67 1.64 -23.21
CA ILE A 105 20.65 1.56 -24.26
C ILE A 105 19.36 2.23 -23.81
N VAL A 106 18.89 1.99 -22.58
CA VAL A 106 17.68 2.62 -22.04
C VAL A 106 17.84 4.12 -21.93
N VAL A 107 18.99 4.61 -21.45
CA VAL A 107 19.27 6.05 -21.34
C VAL A 107 19.34 6.70 -22.72
N LEU A 108 20.08 6.11 -23.66
CA LEU A 108 20.20 6.62 -25.03
C LEU A 108 18.86 6.58 -25.76
N ALA A 109 18.11 5.49 -25.64
CA ALA A 109 16.76 5.36 -26.16
C ALA A 109 15.86 6.42 -25.55
N SER A 110 15.89 6.61 -24.23
CA SER A 110 15.08 7.63 -23.54
C SER A 110 15.43 9.04 -24.01
N ILE A 111 16.71 9.40 -24.09
CA ILE A 111 17.14 10.71 -24.61
C ILE A 111 16.69 10.90 -26.05
N ARG A 112 16.83 9.86 -26.89
CA ARG A 112 16.48 9.94 -28.32
C ARG A 112 14.97 9.99 -28.56
N PHE A 113 14.20 9.28 -27.74
CA PHE A 113 12.75 9.21 -27.83
C PHE A 113 12.09 10.43 -27.21
N VAL A 114 12.54 10.88 -26.04
CA VAL A 114 12.02 12.07 -25.34
C VAL A 114 12.50 13.36 -26.00
N GLY A 115 13.76 13.43 -26.43
CA GLY A 115 14.31 14.60 -27.13
C GLY A 115 13.72 14.85 -28.51
N GLY A 116 13.12 13.82 -29.14
CA GLY A 116 12.41 13.93 -30.42
C GLY A 116 10.91 14.21 -30.29
N GLN A 117 10.36 14.16 -29.07
CA GLN A 117 8.94 14.44 -28.84
C GLN A 117 8.69 15.94 -28.87
N LYS A 118 7.93 16.38 -29.87
CA LYS A 118 7.36 17.73 -29.86
C LYS A 118 6.45 17.84 -28.64
N VAL A 119 6.70 18.87 -27.86
CA VAL A 119 6.02 19.15 -26.61
C VAL A 119 4.61 19.65 -26.93
N VAL A 120 3.66 18.71 -27.11
CA VAL A 120 2.27 19.05 -27.41
C VAL A 120 1.56 19.46 -26.10
N PRO A 121 0.83 20.60 -26.09
CA PRO A 121 0.04 21.02 -24.92
C PRO A 121 -0.93 19.92 -24.50
N VAL A 122 -1.10 19.73 -23.18
CA VAL A 122 -1.95 18.66 -22.61
C VAL A 122 -3.38 18.70 -23.17
N ALA A 123 -3.87 19.90 -23.52
CA ALA A 123 -5.18 20.11 -24.13
C ALA A 123 -5.38 19.48 -25.52
N GLN A 124 -4.32 19.08 -26.22
CA GLN A 124 -4.38 18.50 -27.58
C GLN A 124 -3.96 17.02 -27.62
N ASP A 125 -3.56 16.44 -26.50
CA ASP A 125 -3.10 15.05 -26.42
C ASP A 125 -4.30 14.10 -26.18
N GLU A 126 -5.25 14.08 -27.13
CA GLU A 126 -6.48 13.25 -27.06
C GLU A 126 -6.24 11.78 -27.45
N LYS A 127 -5.02 11.40 -27.82
CA LYS A 127 -4.72 10.04 -28.27
C LYS A 127 -4.70 9.09 -27.09
N LYS A 128 -5.88 8.53 -26.77
CA LYS A 128 -6.00 7.41 -25.82
C LYS A 128 -5.03 6.31 -26.25
N PRO A 129 -4.16 5.82 -25.35
CA PRO A 129 -3.21 4.77 -25.72
C PRO A 129 -3.99 3.54 -26.18
N THR A 130 -3.72 3.08 -27.41
CA THR A 130 -4.36 1.92 -28.03
C THR A 130 -3.44 0.70 -28.00
N GLY A 131 -4.02 -0.50 -27.91
CA GLY A 131 -3.27 -1.76 -27.96
C GLY A 131 -2.39 -1.99 -26.72
N PHE A 132 -1.13 -2.38 -26.94
CA PHE A 132 -0.18 -2.69 -25.86
C PHE A 132 0.14 -1.47 -24.98
N ALA A 133 0.16 -0.26 -25.56
CA ALA A 133 0.34 0.98 -24.80
C ALA A 133 -0.77 1.18 -23.75
N LYS A 134 -1.99 0.68 -24.01
CA LYS A 134 -3.09 0.71 -23.04
C LYS A 134 -2.83 -0.18 -21.84
N VAL A 135 -2.20 -1.33 -22.05
CA VAL A 135 -1.90 -2.29 -20.97
C VAL A 135 -0.82 -1.71 -20.06
N LEU A 136 0.23 -1.12 -20.65
CA LEU A 136 1.27 -0.42 -19.88
C LEU A 136 0.72 0.80 -19.16
N ALA A 137 -0.14 1.59 -19.82
CA ALA A 137 -0.78 2.75 -19.22
C ALA A 137 -1.65 2.39 -18.01
N ASN A 138 -2.32 1.22 -18.04
CA ASN A 138 -3.08 0.70 -16.91
C ASN A 138 -2.26 -0.23 -16.01
N LYS A 139 -0.92 -0.09 -15.96
CA LYS A 139 -0.03 -0.88 -15.08
C LYS A 139 -0.32 -2.38 -15.07
N TYR A 140 -0.51 -2.96 -16.25
CA TYR A 140 -0.83 -4.39 -16.43
C TYR A 140 -2.16 -4.85 -15.80
N TYR A 141 -3.06 -3.94 -15.45
CA TYR A 141 -4.34 -4.21 -14.78
C TYR A 141 -4.24 -4.95 -13.45
N VAL A 142 -3.07 -4.93 -12.80
CA VAL A 142 -2.83 -5.61 -11.52
C VAL A 142 -3.65 -4.95 -10.41
N ASP A 143 -3.67 -3.61 -10.39
CA ASP A 143 -4.38 -2.82 -9.39
C ASP A 143 -5.91 -3.05 -9.52
N GLU A 144 -6.45 -3.06 -10.74
CA GLU A 144 -7.88 -3.29 -11.01
C GLU A 144 -8.33 -4.72 -10.73
N PHE A 145 -7.45 -5.69 -10.99
CA PHE A 145 -7.68 -7.07 -10.60
C PHE A 145 -7.77 -7.19 -9.08
N TYR A 146 -6.81 -6.62 -8.35
CA TYR A 146 -6.81 -6.63 -6.89
C TYR A 146 -8.05 -5.92 -6.32
N ASP A 147 -8.42 -4.76 -6.85
CA ASP A 147 -9.63 -4.06 -6.42
C ASP A 147 -10.87 -4.94 -6.60
N ARG A 148 -11.03 -5.55 -7.78
CA ARG A 148 -12.22 -6.34 -8.10
C ARG A 148 -12.33 -7.64 -7.32
N PHE A 149 -11.22 -8.36 -7.15
CA PHE A 149 -11.24 -9.71 -6.60
C PHE A 149 -10.93 -9.77 -5.10
N VAL A 150 -10.27 -8.75 -4.54
CA VAL A 150 -9.91 -8.71 -3.12
C VAL A 150 -10.65 -7.60 -2.40
N VAL A 151 -10.55 -6.34 -2.87
CA VAL A 151 -11.09 -5.18 -2.14
C VAL A 151 -12.62 -5.14 -2.16
N GLN A 152 -13.24 -5.21 -3.33
CA GLN A 152 -14.70 -5.09 -3.47
C GLN A 152 -15.48 -6.16 -2.69
N PRO A 153 -15.08 -7.46 -2.69
CA PRO A 153 -15.74 -8.47 -1.87
C PRO A 153 -15.63 -8.20 -0.37
N ILE A 154 -14.44 -7.77 0.10
CA ILE A 154 -14.22 -7.44 1.52
C ILE A 154 -15.08 -6.24 1.94
N VAL A 155 -15.08 -5.17 1.14
CA VAL A 155 -15.91 -3.98 1.39
C VAL A 155 -17.40 -4.32 1.28
N GLY A 156 -17.77 -5.21 0.37
CA GLY A 156 -19.14 -5.74 0.26
C GLY A 156 -19.58 -6.48 1.52
N ALA A 157 -18.74 -7.39 2.03
CA ALA A 157 -18.97 -8.11 3.28
C ALA A 157 -19.06 -7.15 4.49
N SER A 158 -18.16 -6.16 4.57
CA SER A 158 -18.19 -5.13 5.60
C SER A 158 -19.50 -4.35 5.58
N ARG A 159 -19.95 -3.91 4.39
CA ARG A 159 -21.24 -3.22 4.22
C ARG A 159 -22.43 -4.11 4.58
N PHE A 160 -22.37 -5.41 4.31
CA PHE A 160 -23.38 -6.36 4.72
C PHE A 160 -23.47 -6.46 6.25
N CYS A 161 -22.34 -6.64 6.93
CA CYS A 161 -22.29 -6.70 8.39
C CYS A 161 -22.88 -5.44 9.02
N TRP A 162 -22.49 -4.26 8.54
CA TRP A 162 -23.03 -3.00 9.06
C TRP A 162 -24.55 -2.86 8.84
N LYS A 163 -25.04 -3.09 7.62
CA LYS A 163 -26.46 -2.87 7.32
C LYS A 163 -27.40 -3.91 7.92
N ILE A 164 -26.96 -5.17 7.97
CA ILE A 164 -27.81 -6.28 8.40
C ILE A 164 -27.62 -6.57 9.87
N ILE A 165 -26.38 -6.73 10.33
CA ILE A 165 -26.12 -7.12 11.72
C ILE A 165 -26.33 -5.92 12.62
N ASP A 166 -25.65 -4.82 12.35
CA ASP A 166 -25.68 -3.65 13.24
C ASP A 166 -27.00 -2.89 13.13
N ALA A 167 -27.24 -2.26 11.98
CA ALA A 167 -28.37 -1.35 11.80
C ALA A 167 -29.76 -2.02 11.86
N ARG A 168 -29.84 -3.35 11.65
CA ARG A 168 -31.13 -4.06 11.62
C ARG A 168 -31.33 -5.01 12.79
N ILE A 169 -30.32 -5.82 13.14
CA ILE A 169 -30.45 -6.78 14.24
C ILE A 169 -30.16 -6.09 15.57
N ILE A 170 -29.00 -5.44 15.72
CA ILE A 170 -28.60 -4.82 16.99
C ILE A 170 -29.51 -3.63 17.31
N ASP A 171 -29.60 -2.65 16.41
CA ASP A 171 -30.47 -1.49 16.62
C ASP A 171 -31.95 -1.89 16.75
N GLY A 172 -32.38 -2.90 16.00
CA GLY A 172 -33.74 -3.44 16.09
C GLY A 172 -34.04 -4.04 17.47
N ALA A 173 -33.11 -4.83 18.01
CA ALA A 173 -33.24 -5.42 19.34
C ALA A 173 -33.26 -4.35 20.45
N VAL A 174 -32.38 -3.35 20.37
CA VAL A 174 -32.34 -2.25 21.34
C VAL A 174 -33.63 -1.43 21.31
N ASN A 175 -34.13 -1.10 20.12
CA ASN A 175 -35.39 -0.39 19.96
C ASN A 175 -36.59 -1.20 20.49
N LEU A 176 -36.59 -2.53 20.30
CA LEU A 176 -37.62 -3.41 20.86
C LEU A 176 -37.64 -3.35 22.39
N VAL A 177 -36.47 -3.45 23.03
CA VAL A 177 -36.35 -3.35 24.49
C VAL A 177 -36.86 -1.98 24.98
N GLY A 178 -36.48 -0.90 24.28
CA GLY A 178 -36.97 0.44 24.57
C GLY A 178 -38.49 0.58 24.43
N MET A 179 -39.08 0.00 23.37
CA MET A 179 -40.54 -0.01 23.16
C MET A 179 -41.26 -0.83 24.23
N LEU A 180 -40.74 -2.00 24.60
CA LEU A 180 -41.31 -2.82 25.67
C LEU A 180 -41.29 -2.09 27.00
N SER A 181 -40.17 -1.45 27.35
CA SER A 181 -40.05 -0.67 28.58
C SER A 181 -41.04 0.50 28.62
N LYS A 182 -41.19 1.24 27.52
CA LYS A 182 -42.22 2.28 27.39
C LYS A 182 -43.64 1.72 27.48
N GLY A 183 -43.90 0.57 26.88
CA GLY A 183 -45.21 -0.11 26.93
C GLY A 183 -45.58 -0.52 28.35
N VAL A 184 -44.63 -1.09 29.10
CA VAL A 184 -44.82 -1.40 30.52
C VAL A 184 -45.08 -0.14 31.33
N GLY A 185 -44.28 0.91 31.13
CA GLY A 185 -44.47 2.19 31.81
C GLY A 185 -45.84 2.82 31.53
N TRP A 186 -46.31 2.77 30.27
CA TRP A 186 -47.64 3.22 29.89
C TRP A 186 -48.73 2.39 30.57
N GLY A 187 -48.61 1.06 30.58
CA GLY A 187 -49.53 0.17 31.28
C GLY A 187 -49.62 0.45 32.78
N VAL A 188 -48.48 0.65 33.45
CA VAL A 188 -48.43 1.02 34.87
C VAL A 188 -49.05 2.39 35.11
N SER A 189 -48.82 3.37 34.22
CA SER A 189 -49.38 4.72 34.36
C SER A 189 -50.91 4.75 34.34
N MET A 190 -51.55 3.81 33.63
CA MET A 190 -53.03 3.72 33.62
C MET A 190 -53.61 3.31 34.98
N PHE A 191 -52.84 2.69 35.88
CA PHE A 191 -53.28 2.41 37.25
C PHE A 191 -53.19 3.63 38.18
N GLN A 192 -52.50 4.71 37.76
CA GLN A 192 -52.50 6.00 38.45
C GLN A 192 -53.62 6.90 37.91
N THR A 193 -54.87 6.54 38.19
CA THR A 193 -56.07 7.31 37.78
C THR A 193 -56.31 8.58 38.62
N GLY A 194 -55.56 8.78 39.71
CA GLY A 194 -55.71 9.93 40.61
C GLY A 194 -56.96 9.89 41.50
N THR A 195 -57.74 8.81 41.47
CA THR A 195 -58.96 8.64 42.27
C THR A 195 -58.65 7.93 43.59
N ILE A 196 -59.10 8.50 44.72
CA ILE A 196 -58.84 7.95 46.07
C ILE A 196 -59.35 6.51 46.21
N ASN A 197 -60.48 6.19 45.55
CA ASN A 197 -61.09 4.86 45.59
C ASN A 197 -60.18 3.77 44.98
N THR A 198 -59.46 4.08 43.89
CA THR A 198 -58.53 3.14 43.26
C THR A 198 -57.35 2.82 44.18
N TYR A 199 -56.81 3.81 44.90
CA TYR A 199 -55.74 3.58 45.88
C TYR A 199 -56.19 2.73 47.08
N ALA A 200 -57.38 2.98 47.62
CA ALA A 200 -57.94 2.20 48.73
C ALA A 200 -58.15 0.72 48.35
N PHE A 201 -58.64 0.46 47.13
CA PHE A 201 -58.80 -0.88 46.59
C PHE A 201 -57.44 -1.61 46.46
N ILE A 202 -56.44 -0.97 45.84
CA ILE A 202 -55.09 -1.56 45.67
C ILE A 202 -54.44 -1.88 47.03
N LEU A 203 -54.56 -0.98 48.01
CA LEU A 203 -54.00 -1.18 49.34
C LEU A 203 -54.63 -2.38 50.04
N THR A 204 -55.96 -2.52 49.98
CA THR A 204 -56.69 -3.64 50.59
C THR A 204 -56.28 -4.98 49.98
N VAL A 205 -56.18 -5.06 48.64
CA VAL A 205 -55.69 -6.24 47.94
C VAL A 205 -54.24 -6.55 48.33
N GLY A 206 -53.38 -5.54 48.42
CA GLY A 206 -51.98 -5.69 48.84
C GLY A 206 -51.84 -6.27 50.25
N VAL A 207 -52.62 -5.79 51.21
CA VAL A 207 -52.64 -6.30 52.59
C VAL A 207 -53.08 -7.77 52.62
N LEU A 208 -54.16 -8.12 51.91
CA LEU A 208 -54.63 -9.50 51.81
C LEU A 208 -53.59 -10.43 51.17
N ALA A 209 -52.89 -9.97 50.14
CA ALA A 209 -51.84 -10.74 49.48
C ALA A 209 -50.65 -11.00 50.40
N ILE A 210 -50.18 -9.98 51.13
CA ILE A 210 -49.08 -10.14 52.10
C ILE A 210 -49.48 -11.12 53.19
N LEU A 211 -50.66 -10.94 53.79
CA LEU A 211 -51.16 -11.84 54.82
C LEU A 211 -51.28 -13.28 54.31
N GLY A 212 -51.80 -13.47 53.10
CA GLY A 212 -51.92 -14.77 52.46
C GLY A 212 -50.57 -15.45 52.21
N VAL A 213 -49.55 -14.71 51.76
CA VAL A 213 -48.19 -15.24 51.57
C VAL A 213 -47.52 -15.55 52.92
N THR A 214 -47.78 -14.77 53.97
CA THR A 214 -47.16 -15.01 55.29
C THR A 214 -47.84 -16.11 56.12
N LEU A 215 -49.11 -16.42 55.81
CA LEU A 215 -49.88 -17.47 56.49
C LEU A 215 -49.76 -18.84 55.79
N LEU A 216 -49.24 -18.88 54.57
CA LEU A 216 -48.83 -20.08 53.84
C LEU A 216 -47.39 -20.47 54.20
#